data_AF-A0A1I3LNC6-F1
#
_entry.id   AF-A0A1I3LNC6-F1
#
_cell.length_a   1.000
_cell.length_b   1.000
_cell.length_c   1.000
_cell.angle_alpha   90.00
_cell.angle_beta   90.00
_cell.angle_gamma   90.00
#
_symmetry.space_group_name_H-M   'P 1'
#
loop_
_entity.id
_entity.type
_entity.pdbx_description
1 polymer ?
#
loop_
_entity_poly.entity_id
_entity_poly.type
_entity_poly.pdbx_seq_one_letter_code
_entity_poly.pdbx_strand_id
1 'polypeptide(L)'
;MRPTPIPDAEVWEGATRLVIAAPDGDLTNPDIAPVEALVDRGPSGARNLSVRCELEDDDLAKLAAGGTIWITFWGGMVPWSASVVDAR
;
A
#
# COMPACT_ATOMS: atom_id res chain seq x y z
N MET A 1 3.99 -3.01 -10.72
CA MET A 1 3.42 -2.04 -9.76
C MET A 1 4.46 -1.83 -8.72
N ARG A 2 4.78 -0.58 -8.37
CA ARG A 2 5.90 -0.27 -7.49
C ARG A 2 5.45 0.57 -6.29
N PRO A 3 5.78 0.19 -5.04
CA PRO A 3 5.55 1.02 -3.87
C PRO A 3 6.23 2.38 -4.02
N THR A 4 5.55 3.46 -3.64
CA THR A 4 6.11 4.81 -3.66
C THR A 4 5.87 5.56 -2.37
N PRO A 5 6.72 6.56 -2.04
CA PRO A 5 6.52 7.37 -0.87
C PRO A 5 5.17 8.10 -0.89
N ILE A 6 4.56 8.23 0.28
CA ILE A 6 3.32 8.98 0.44
C ILE A 6 3.68 10.48 0.56
N PRO A 7 3.13 11.36 -0.29
CA PRO A 7 3.39 12.80 -0.18
C PRO A 7 2.91 13.35 1.17
N ASP A 8 3.64 14.30 1.75
CA ASP A 8 3.28 14.86 3.06
C ASP A 8 1.88 15.50 3.08
N ALA A 9 1.41 16.02 1.94
CA ALA A 9 0.08 16.57 1.79
C ALA A 9 -1.05 15.54 1.90
N GLU A 10 -0.76 14.24 1.71
CA GLU A 10 -1.71 13.13 1.86
C GLU A 10 -1.72 12.56 3.29
N VAL A 11 -0.86 13.07 4.19
CA VAL A 11 -0.80 12.64 5.58
C VAL A 11 -1.92 13.32 6.37
N TRP A 12 -2.90 12.54 6.83
CA TRP A 12 -4.02 13.04 7.62
C TRP A 12 -3.71 13.09 9.13
N GLU A 13 -4.46 13.91 9.86
CA GLU A 13 -4.31 14.06 11.32
C GLU A 13 -4.53 12.73 12.05
N GLY A 14 -3.63 12.40 12.98
CA GLY A 14 -3.67 11.15 13.74
C GLY A 14 -3.07 9.93 13.03
N ALA A 15 -2.68 10.04 11.76
CA ALA A 15 -1.95 8.99 11.07
C ALA A 15 -0.54 8.79 11.66
N THR A 16 -0.14 7.53 11.83
CA THR A 16 1.26 7.16 12.08
C THR A 16 1.90 6.70 10.78
N ARG A 17 2.97 7.39 10.36
CA ARG A 17 3.80 7.02 9.21
C ARG A 17 4.80 5.94 9.61
N LEU A 18 4.84 4.83 8.88
CA LEU A 18 5.76 3.72 9.15
C LEU A 18 6.11 2.96 7.86
N VAL A 19 7.16 2.14 7.93
CA VAL A 19 7.54 1.22 6.86
C VAL A 19 7.14 -0.19 7.27
N ILE A 20 6.38 -0.87 6.40
CA ILE A 20 6.00 -2.28 6.55
C ILE A 20 7.01 -3.10 5.75
N ALA A 21 7.76 -3.97 6.43
CA ALA A 21 8.71 -4.90 5.84
C ALA A 21 8.03 -6.22 5.43
N ALA A 22 8.80 -7.14 4.86
CA ALA A 22 8.39 -8.54 4.71
C ALA A 22 8.04 -9.18 6.09
N PRO A 23 7.29 -10.31 6.13
CA PRO A 23 6.85 -10.92 7.39
C PRO A 23 7.98 -11.30 8.38
N ASP A 24 9.18 -11.53 7.87
CA ASP A 24 10.41 -11.79 8.64
C ASP A 24 11.13 -10.51 9.10
N GLY A 25 10.64 -9.34 8.70
CA GLY A 25 11.23 -8.04 8.99
C GLY A 25 12.32 -7.61 8.00
N ASP A 26 12.61 -8.40 6.97
CA ASP A 26 13.66 -8.07 6.00
C ASP A 26 13.21 -6.95 5.06
N LEU A 27 13.93 -5.84 5.08
CA LEU A 27 13.72 -4.68 4.21
C LEU A 27 14.37 -4.83 2.82
N THR A 28 15.18 -5.88 2.64
CA THR A 28 15.89 -6.19 1.40
C THR A 28 15.31 -7.40 0.67
N ASN A 29 14.19 -7.94 1.16
CA ASN A 29 13.53 -9.09 0.59
C ASN A 29 13.17 -8.82 -0.90
N PRO A 30 13.65 -9.65 -1.85
CA PRO A 30 13.44 -9.42 -3.27
C PRO A 30 12.01 -9.74 -3.73
N ASP A 31 11.27 -10.55 -2.95
CA ASP A 31 9.92 -11.01 -3.28
C ASP A 31 8.83 -10.12 -2.66
N ILE A 32 9.12 -9.49 -1.51
CA ILE A 32 8.21 -8.63 -0.78
C ILE A 32 8.91 -7.30 -0.50
N ALA A 33 8.71 -6.33 -1.40
CA ALA A 33 9.25 -5.00 -1.24
C ALA A 33 8.67 -4.31 0.01
N PRO A 34 9.49 -3.58 0.80
CA PRO A 34 8.99 -2.78 1.89
C PRO A 34 8.11 -1.63 1.36
N VAL A 35 7.04 -1.33 2.09
CA VAL A 35 6.05 -0.31 1.68
C VAL A 35 5.90 0.73 2.77
N GLU A 36 5.91 1.99 2.36
CA GLU A 36 5.53 3.08 3.24
C GLU A 36 4.01 3.09 3.46
N ALA A 37 3.59 3.22 4.71
CA ALA A 37 2.20 3.16 5.11
C ALA A 37 1.84 4.30 6.08
N LEU A 38 0.62 4.80 5.93
CA LEU A 38 -0.06 5.61 6.93
C LEU A 38 -1.08 4.76 7.67
N VAL A 39 -0.95 4.70 8.99
CA VAL A 39 -1.79 3.84 9.85
C VAL A 39 -2.50 4.67 10.90
N ASP A 40 -3.82 4.56 10.95
CA ASP A 40 -4.62 4.95 12.12
C ASP A 40 -4.89 3.69 12.94
N ARG A 41 -4.50 3.69 14.23
CA ARG A 41 -4.73 2.55 15.14
C ARG A 41 -5.98 2.79 15.98
N GLY A 42 -6.91 1.84 15.91
CA GLY A 42 -8.05 1.74 16.82
C GLY A 42 -7.82 0.74 17.97
N PRO A 43 -8.81 0.58 18.86
CA PRO A 43 -8.73 -0.34 20.00
C PRO A 43 -8.54 -1.81 19.60
N SER A 44 -8.92 -2.18 18.37
CA SER A 44 -8.90 -3.56 17.85
C SER A 44 -7.82 -3.79 16.78
N GLY A 45 -6.85 -2.89 16.65
CA GLY A 45 -5.78 -2.98 15.63
C GLY A 45 -5.74 -1.76 14.73
N ALA A 46 -5.24 -1.90 13.50
CA ALA A 46 -5.36 -0.83 12.52
C ALA A 46 -6.85 -0.59 12.21
N ARG A 47 -7.25 0.68 12.09
CA ARG A 47 -8.57 1.08 11.61
C ARG A 47 -8.51 1.45 10.15
N ASN A 48 -7.49 2.24 9.79
CA ASN A 48 -7.17 2.62 8.42
C ASN A 48 -5.71 2.30 8.11
N LEU A 49 -5.46 1.81 6.90
CA LEU A 49 -4.14 1.58 6.33
C LEU A 49 -4.16 2.14 4.90
N SER A 50 -3.33 3.15 4.64
CA SER A 50 -3.09 3.62 3.27
C SER A 50 -1.66 3.33 2.85
N VAL A 51 -1.54 2.74 1.66
CA VAL A 51 -0.28 2.51 0.97
C VAL A 51 -0.41 3.10 -0.43
N ARG A 52 0.71 3.52 -1.01
CA ARG A 52 0.73 4.07 -2.36
C ARG A 52 1.61 3.21 -3.26
N CYS A 53 1.07 2.88 -4.43
CA CYS A 53 1.80 2.21 -5.49
C CYS A 53 1.60 2.99 -6.79
N GLU A 54 2.64 3.12 -7.57
CA GLU A 54 2.56 3.57 -8.96
C GLU A 54 2.38 2.36 -9.88
N LEU A 55 1.48 2.51 -10.85
CA LEU A 55 1.32 1.58 -11.95
C LEU A 55 2.42 1.88 -12.98
N GLU A 56 3.16 0.86 -13.38
CA GLU A 56 4.15 0.93 -14.44
C GLU A 56 3.48 0.63 -15.79
N ASP A 57 4.13 0.99 -16.90
CA ASP A 57 3.56 0.83 -18.25
C ASP A 57 3.05 -0.59 -18.52
N ASP A 58 3.80 -1.60 -18.06
CA ASP A 58 3.41 -3.01 -18.19
C ASP A 58 2.20 -3.38 -17.34
N ASP A 59 2.00 -2.74 -16.18
CA ASP A 59 0.78 -2.94 -15.39
C ASP A 59 -0.42 -2.29 -16.06
N LEU A 60 -0.24 -1.07 -16.56
CA LEU A 60 -1.28 -0.34 -17.29
C LEU A 60 -1.72 -1.12 -18.52
N ALA A 61 -0.78 -1.71 -19.26
CA ALA A 61 -1.09 -2.58 -20.40
C ALA A 61 -1.90 -3.81 -19.98
N LYS A 62 -1.52 -4.49 -18.88
CA LYS A 62 -2.27 -5.63 -18.33
C LYS A 62 -3.68 -5.23 -17.92
N LEU A 63 -3.85 -4.10 -17.25
CA LEU A 63 -5.16 -3.59 -16.82
C LEU A 63 -6.03 -3.19 -18.02
N ALA A 64 -5.46 -2.51 -19.02
CA ALA A 64 -6.15 -2.16 -20.25
C ALA A 64 -6.62 -3.40 -21.04
N ALA A 65 -5.90 -4.52 -20.93
CA ALA A 65 -6.28 -5.80 -21.50
C ALA A 65 -7.33 -6.58 -20.67
N GLY A 66 -7.91 -5.97 -19.62
CA GLY A 66 -8.88 -6.61 -18.74
C GLY A 66 -8.26 -7.41 -17.59
N GLY A 67 -6.99 -7.17 -17.29
CA GLY A 67 -6.31 -7.76 -16.13
C GLY A 67 -6.95 -7.35 -14.80
N THR A 68 -6.54 -8.01 -13.73
CA THR A 68 -7.09 -7.79 -12.39
C THR A 68 -5.96 -7.52 -11.40
N ILE A 69 -6.18 -6.60 -10.47
CA ILE A 69 -5.30 -6.40 -9.33
C ILE A 69 -5.66 -7.43 -8.26
N TRP A 70 -4.72 -8.33 -7.96
CA TRP A 70 -4.87 -9.31 -6.88
C TRP A 70 -4.08 -8.85 -5.66
N ILE A 71 -4.76 -8.64 -4.54
CA ILE A 71 -4.15 -8.13 -3.30
C ILE A 71 -4.25 -9.21 -2.22
N THR A 72 -3.11 -9.57 -1.65
CA THR A 72 -3.02 -10.55 -0.56
C THR A 72 -2.58 -9.85 0.72
N PHE A 73 -3.32 -10.07 1.80
CA PHE A 73 -2.98 -9.58 3.14
C PHE A 73 -2.63 -10.75 4.05
N TRP A 74 -1.61 -10.57 4.88
CA TRP A 74 -1.20 -11.55 5.89
C TRP A 74 -1.57 -11.02 7.28
N GLY A 75 -2.45 -11.73 8.01
CA GLY A 75 -2.87 -11.36 9.37
C GLY A 75 -4.30 -10.81 9.46
N GLY A 76 -4.59 -10.10 10.55
CA GLY A 76 -5.91 -9.48 10.79
C GLY A 76 -6.12 -8.28 9.87
N MET A 77 -7.25 -8.25 9.15
CA MET A 77 -7.51 -7.28 8.09
C MET A 77 -8.42 -6.14 8.57
N VAL A 78 -8.07 -4.92 8.17
CA VAL A 78 -8.96 -3.74 8.26
C VAL A 78 -9.93 -3.73 7.08
N PRO A 79 -11.13 -3.13 7.20
CA PRO A 79 -11.90 -2.78 6.01
C PRO A 79 -11.01 -1.99 5.05
N TRP A 80 -10.98 -2.37 3.77
CA TRP A 80 -10.08 -1.77 2.79
C TRP A 80 -10.84 -1.27 1.56
N SER A 81 -10.24 -0.30 0.89
CA SER A 81 -10.67 0.23 -0.40
C SER A 81 -9.46 0.41 -1.31
N ALA A 82 -9.62 0.19 -2.61
CA ALA A 82 -8.64 0.55 -3.62
C ALA A 82 -9.21 1.63 -4.53
N SER A 83 -8.42 2.66 -4.79
CA SER A 83 -8.80 3.80 -5.62
C SER A 83 -7.72 4.05 -6.66
N VAL A 84 -8.12 4.36 -7.89
CA VAL A 84 -7.22 4.84 -8.94
C VAL A 84 -7.25 6.36 -8.93
N VAL A 85 -6.09 7.00 -8.80
CA VAL A 85 -5.93 8.45 -8.75
C VAL A 85 -4.98 8.91 -9.86
N ASP A 86 -5.09 10.17 -10.29
CA ASP A 86 -4.22 10.72 -11.33
C ASP A 86 -2.75 10.80 -10.88
N ALA A 87 -1.82 10.57 -11.81
CA ALA A 87 -0.40 10.82 -11.59
C ALA A 87 -0.19 12.35 -11.53
N ARG A 88 0.29 12.85 -10.37
CA ARG A 88 0.65 14.25 -10.19
C ARG A 88 1.97 14.59 -10.87
#